data_AF-A0A0K8Q3S0-F1
#
_entry.id   AF-A0A0K8Q3S0-F1
#
_cell.length_a   1.000
_cell.length_b   1.000
_cell.length_c   1.000
_cell.angle_alpha   90.00
_cell.angle_beta   90.00
_cell.angle_gamma   90.00
#
_symmetry.space_group_name_H-M   'P 1'
#
loop_
_entity.id
_entity.type
_entity.pdbx_description
1 polymer ?
#
loop_
_entity_poly.entity_id
_entity_poly.type
_entity_poly.pdbx_seq_one_letter_code
_entity_poly.pdbx_strand_id
1 'polypeptide(L)'
;MQDLLDRGATGVVGDLSDVEQTRDVADQVNRTGPVDAVIHNAGVLNGPHILQVNVVAPYLLTALIHRPRRLIYLSSGMHRGGRATLAGVDWSGQAQGVSYSDSKLYVTVLAAAVARLWPEVLSNAVDPGWVPTKMGGPGAPDDLRLGHLTQEWLATSDDREALTSGGYWHHQHREKAHAAVYDHRFQSELVNHLASFTGERLD
;
A
#
# COMPACT_ATOMS: atom_id res chain seq x y z
N MET A 1 6.45 18.68 9.88
CA MET A 1 7.60 18.26 9.06
C MET A 1 8.90 18.73 9.69
N GLN A 2 9.12 20.04 9.87
CA GLN A 2 10.35 20.58 10.49
C GLN A 2 10.70 19.91 11.84
N ASP A 3 9.72 19.76 12.74
CA ASP A 3 9.92 19.05 14.03
C ASP A 3 10.52 17.64 13.90
N LEU A 4 10.10 16.85 12.90
CA LEU A 4 10.63 15.50 12.70
C LEU A 4 12.06 15.54 12.16
N LEU A 5 12.34 16.47 11.24
CA LEU A 5 13.68 16.67 10.69
C LEU A 5 14.65 17.13 11.79
N ASP A 6 14.22 18.06 12.64
CA ASP A 6 15.01 18.55 13.78
C ASP A 6 15.31 17.45 14.79
N ARG A 7 14.46 16.42 14.84
CA ARG A 7 14.63 15.21 15.67
C ARG A 7 15.41 14.09 14.99
N GLY A 8 15.98 14.35 13.81
CA GLY A 8 16.86 13.43 13.09
C GLY A 8 16.19 12.56 12.03
N ALA A 9 14.92 12.78 11.70
CA ALA A 9 14.31 12.12 10.55
C ALA A 9 14.96 12.61 9.25
N THR A 10 15.11 11.70 8.28
CA THR A 10 15.53 12.07 6.93
C THR A 10 14.29 12.28 6.06
N GLY A 11 14.21 13.45 5.41
CA GLY A 11 13.16 13.74 4.44
C GLY A 11 13.53 13.23 3.05
N VAL A 12 12.56 12.63 2.36
CA VAL A 12 12.64 12.28 0.94
C VAL A 12 11.48 12.96 0.20
N VAL A 13 11.67 13.29 -1.07
CA VAL A 13 10.71 14.09 -1.86
C VAL A 13 10.47 13.46 -3.23
N GLY A 14 9.21 13.35 -3.61
CA GLY A 14 8.79 13.00 -4.97
C GLY A 14 7.27 12.94 -5.08
N ASP A 15 6.77 13.12 -6.30
CA ASP A 15 5.36 12.95 -6.62
C ASP A 15 5.05 11.49 -6.97
N LEU A 16 4.25 10.82 -6.14
CA LEU A 16 3.85 9.42 -6.34
C LEU A 16 2.88 9.21 -7.52
N SER A 17 2.40 10.29 -8.14
CA SER A 17 1.66 10.19 -9.39
C SER A 17 2.57 10.06 -10.63
N ASP A 18 3.87 10.31 -10.46
CA ASP A 18 4.90 10.23 -11.49
C ASP A 18 5.81 9.01 -11.22
N VAL A 19 5.95 8.16 -12.24
CA VAL A 19 6.71 6.91 -12.15
C VAL A 19 8.20 7.18 -11.90
N GLU A 20 8.79 8.15 -12.59
CA GLU A 20 10.22 8.45 -12.46
C GLU A 20 10.53 9.11 -11.12
N GLN A 21 9.65 9.99 -10.64
CA GLN A 21 9.80 10.54 -9.29
C GLN A 21 9.60 9.49 -8.20
N THR A 22 8.73 8.50 -8.42
CA THR A 22 8.61 7.36 -7.51
C THR A 22 9.90 6.53 -7.45
N ARG A 23 10.59 6.36 -8.58
CA ARG A 23 11.91 5.70 -8.63
C ARG A 23 12.95 6.49 -7.84
N ASP A 24 13.01 7.80 -8.04
CA ASP A 24 13.93 8.67 -7.29
C ASP A 24 13.64 8.65 -5.78
N VAL A 25 12.37 8.52 -5.36
CA VAL A 25 12.02 8.31 -3.95
C VAL A 25 12.62 7.00 -3.42
N ALA A 26 12.53 5.90 -4.16
CA ALA A 26 13.16 4.64 -3.74
C ALA A 26 14.69 4.79 -3.61
N ASP A 27 15.34 5.46 -4.56
CA ASP A 27 16.78 5.73 -4.52
C ASP A 27 17.18 6.64 -3.34
N GLN A 28 16.38 7.67 -3.05
CA GLN A 28 16.56 8.51 -1.86
C GLN A 28 16.47 7.68 -0.58
N VAL A 29 15.45 6.82 -0.44
CA VAL A 29 15.30 5.94 0.73
C VAL A 29 16.49 5.00 0.86
N ASN A 30 16.90 4.35 -0.22
CA ASN A 30 18.03 3.42 -0.22
C ASN A 30 19.36 4.07 0.21
N ARG A 31 19.55 5.36 -0.10
CA ARG A 31 20.73 6.15 0.36
C ARG A 31 20.72 6.44 1.85
N THR A 32 19.57 6.39 2.51
CA THR A 32 19.48 6.56 3.98
C THR A 32 19.95 5.32 4.74
N GLY A 33 20.06 4.18 4.05
CA GLY A 33 20.39 2.88 4.62
C GLY A 33 19.20 1.92 4.62
N PRO A 34 19.38 0.69 5.11
CA PRO A 34 18.30 -0.29 5.23
C PRO A 34 17.20 0.21 6.17
N VAL A 35 15.95 -0.02 5.79
CA VAL A 35 14.77 0.29 6.62
C VAL A 35 14.12 -1.00 7.11
N ASP A 36 13.68 -1.04 8.37
CA ASP A 36 13.03 -2.23 8.94
C ASP A 36 11.60 -2.43 8.44
N ALA A 37 10.89 -1.33 8.19
CA ALA A 37 9.50 -1.33 7.79
C ALA A 37 9.20 -0.21 6.78
N VAL A 38 8.28 -0.48 5.85
CA VAL A 38 7.70 0.54 4.96
C VAL A 38 6.17 0.50 5.09
N ILE A 39 5.58 1.69 5.26
CA ILE A 39 4.13 1.89 5.32
C ILE A 39 3.69 2.66 4.08
N HIS A 40 3.05 1.98 3.13
CA HIS A 40 2.44 2.59 1.94
C HIS A 40 1.12 3.26 2.31
N ASN A 41 1.21 4.44 2.94
CA ASN A 41 0.07 5.20 3.46
C ASN A 41 -0.53 6.20 2.46
N ALA A 42 0.26 6.68 1.50
CA ALA A 42 -0.20 7.67 0.55
C ALA A 42 -1.39 7.13 -0.26
N GLY A 43 -2.38 7.99 -0.52
CA GLY A 43 -3.54 7.63 -1.31
C GLY A 43 -4.34 8.84 -1.75
N VAL A 44 -5.09 8.67 -2.83
CA VAL A 44 -6.08 9.63 -3.34
C VAL A 44 -7.44 8.94 -3.54
N LEU A 45 -8.52 9.69 -3.29
CA LEU A 45 -9.90 9.17 -3.33
C LEU A 45 -10.52 9.25 -4.73
N ASN A 46 -10.11 10.24 -5.52
CA ASN A 46 -10.66 10.57 -6.83
C ASN A 46 -9.59 11.23 -7.70
N GLY A 47 -9.92 11.39 -8.99
CA GLY A 47 -9.05 12.02 -9.97
C GLY A 47 -8.22 11.03 -10.80
N PRO A 48 -7.46 11.55 -11.77
CA PRO A 48 -6.76 10.74 -12.77
C PRO A 48 -5.57 9.96 -12.19
N HIS A 49 -5.14 10.26 -10.96
CA HIS A 49 -3.95 9.67 -10.34
C HIS A 49 -4.25 8.52 -9.36
N ILE A 50 -5.50 8.03 -9.30
CA ILE A 50 -5.90 6.95 -8.38
C ILE A 50 -4.98 5.74 -8.50
N LEU A 51 -4.74 5.24 -9.71
CA LEU A 51 -3.96 4.03 -9.92
C LEU A 51 -2.48 4.23 -9.62
N GLN A 52 -1.94 5.38 -10.03
CA GLN A 52 -0.55 5.72 -9.88
C GLN A 52 -0.20 5.81 -8.40
N VAL A 53 -0.96 6.60 -7.63
CA VAL A 53 -0.69 6.82 -6.21
C VAL A 53 -1.07 5.59 -5.36
N ASN A 54 -2.23 4.97 -5.61
CA ASN A 54 -2.74 3.93 -4.71
C ASN A 54 -2.20 2.52 -5.01
N VAL A 55 -1.65 2.28 -6.22
CA VAL A 55 -1.26 0.92 -6.67
C VAL A 55 0.13 0.88 -7.28
N VAL A 56 0.40 1.68 -8.31
CA VAL A 56 1.69 1.66 -9.04
C VAL A 56 2.83 2.09 -8.13
N ALA A 57 2.68 3.20 -7.39
CA ALA A 57 3.71 3.68 -6.50
C ALA A 57 4.02 2.69 -5.36
N PRO A 58 3.04 2.13 -4.63
CA PRO A 58 3.29 1.05 -3.69
C PRO A 58 4.01 -0.15 -4.30
N TYR A 59 3.68 -0.54 -5.53
CA TYR A 59 4.36 -1.62 -6.24
C TYR A 59 5.83 -1.28 -6.53
N LEU A 60 6.08 -0.13 -7.16
CA LEU A 60 7.43 0.34 -7.51
C LEU A 60 8.32 0.47 -6.29
N LEU A 61 7.82 1.14 -5.25
CA LEU A 61 8.56 1.31 -3.99
C LEU A 61 8.82 -0.04 -3.31
N THR A 62 7.89 -1.00 -3.40
CA THR A 62 8.13 -2.36 -2.90
C THR A 62 9.24 -3.04 -3.68
N ALA A 63 9.26 -2.94 -5.01
CA ALA A 63 10.26 -3.57 -5.86
C ALA A 63 11.66 -2.93 -5.73
N LEU A 64 11.73 -1.62 -5.51
CA LEU A 64 12.97 -0.84 -5.62
C LEU A 64 13.64 -0.52 -4.28
N ILE A 65 12.89 -0.41 -3.18
CA ILE A 65 13.50 -0.21 -1.86
C ILE A 65 14.18 -1.52 -1.44
N HIS A 66 15.40 -1.43 -0.91
CA HIS A 66 16.10 -2.57 -0.32
C HIS A 66 15.17 -3.32 0.64
N ARG A 67 14.94 -4.60 0.35
CA ARG A 67 13.87 -5.41 0.93
C ARG A 67 13.75 -5.24 2.46
N PRO A 68 12.68 -4.58 2.97
CA PRO A 68 12.47 -4.40 4.40
C PRO A 68 11.93 -5.69 5.04
N ARG A 69 11.94 -5.75 6.37
CA ARG A 69 11.37 -6.89 7.11
C ARG A 69 9.84 -6.86 7.17
N ARG A 70 9.26 -5.66 7.07
CA ARG A 70 7.81 -5.43 7.21
C ARG A 70 7.29 -4.48 6.13
N LEU A 71 6.19 -4.86 5.49
CA LEU A 71 5.49 -4.08 4.48
C LEU A 71 4.02 -3.94 4.89
N ILE A 72 3.55 -2.69 5.00
CA ILE A 72 2.19 -2.39 5.40
C ILE A 72 1.53 -1.55 4.32
N TYR A 73 0.43 -2.04 3.75
CA TYR A 73 -0.31 -1.39 2.67
C TYR A 73 -1.63 -0.84 3.19
N LEU A 74 -1.84 0.47 3.08
CA LEU A 74 -3.10 1.08 3.52
C LEU A 74 -4.18 0.83 2.45
N SER A 75 -5.08 -0.07 2.79
CA SER A 75 -6.28 -0.43 2.05
C SER A 75 -7.48 0.44 2.51
N SER A 76 -8.68 -0.11 2.45
CA SER A 76 -9.94 0.43 2.96
C SER A 76 -11.00 -0.68 2.93
N GLY A 77 -12.00 -0.63 3.82
CA GLY A 77 -13.18 -1.50 3.75
C GLY A 77 -13.90 -1.46 2.41
N MET A 78 -13.76 -0.36 1.65
CA MET A 78 -14.29 -0.20 0.29
C MET A 78 -13.68 -1.19 -0.73
N HIS A 79 -12.54 -1.82 -0.44
CA HIS A 79 -11.96 -2.87 -1.30
C HIS A 79 -12.94 -4.01 -1.58
N ARG A 80 -13.91 -4.25 -0.67
CA ARG A 80 -14.96 -5.27 -0.81
C ARG A 80 -15.93 -4.98 -1.96
N GLY A 81 -16.06 -3.73 -2.38
CA GLY A 81 -16.83 -3.32 -3.54
C GLY A 81 -16.01 -3.20 -4.83
N GLY A 82 -14.71 -3.52 -4.79
CA GLY A 82 -13.84 -3.48 -5.96
C GLY A 82 -14.11 -4.64 -6.93
N ARG A 83 -13.82 -4.43 -8.21
CA ARG A 83 -13.98 -5.42 -9.27
C ARG A 83 -12.68 -6.19 -9.48
N ALA A 84 -12.74 -7.51 -9.33
CA ALA A 84 -11.63 -8.42 -9.59
C ALA A 84 -11.42 -8.68 -11.08
N THR A 85 -11.09 -7.64 -11.85
CA THR A 85 -10.74 -7.71 -13.27
C THR A 85 -9.65 -6.71 -13.57
N LEU A 86 -8.74 -7.06 -14.48
CA LEU A 86 -7.70 -6.17 -15.00
C LEU A 86 -7.91 -5.82 -16.47
N ALA A 87 -9.03 -6.27 -17.06
CA ALA A 87 -9.36 -6.01 -18.45
C ALA A 87 -9.55 -4.50 -18.68
N GLY A 88 -8.75 -3.92 -19.59
CA GLY A 88 -8.82 -2.50 -19.93
C GLY A 88 -8.30 -1.56 -18.84
N VAL A 89 -7.59 -2.07 -17.82
CA VAL A 89 -6.93 -1.21 -16.83
C VAL A 89 -5.77 -0.48 -17.49
N ASP A 90 -5.85 0.85 -17.48
CA ASP A 90 -4.78 1.74 -17.91
C ASP A 90 -4.02 2.27 -16.67
N TRP A 91 -2.87 1.66 -16.39
CA TRP A 91 -2.02 2.04 -15.25
C TRP A 91 -1.42 3.45 -15.36
N SER A 92 -1.43 4.05 -16.55
CA SER A 92 -0.99 5.44 -16.75
C SER A 92 -2.02 6.46 -16.26
N GLY A 93 -3.24 6.01 -15.91
CA GLY A 93 -4.36 6.80 -15.41
C GLY A 93 -4.86 7.88 -16.37
N GLN A 94 -4.54 7.78 -17.66
CA GLN A 94 -5.08 8.67 -18.70
C GLN A 94 -6.53 8.32 -19.02
N ALA A 95 -6.89 7.04 -18.96
CA ALA A 95 -8.27 6.58 -19.10
C ALA A 95 -9.01 6.53 -17.75
N GLN A 96 -10.25 7.02 -17.75
CA GLN A 96 -11.18 6.78 -16.65
C GLN A 96 -11.66 5.32 -16.68
N GLY A 97 -11.95 4.76 -15.51
CA GLY A 97 -12.54 3.42 -15.46
C GLY A 97 -12.27 2.66 -14.18
N VAL A 98 -11.34 3.11 -13.34
CA VAL A 98 -11.02 2.49 -12.05
C VAL A 98 -11.56 3.37 -10.92
N SER A 99 -12.37 2.76 -10.05
CA SER A 99 -12.89 3.39 -8.85
C SER A 99 -11.88 3.35 -7.71
N TYR A 100 -12.11 4.15 -6.67
CA TYR A 100 -11.35 4.02 -5.42
C TYR A 100 -11.42 2.59 -4.85
N SER A 101 -12.62 1.98 -4.85
CA SER A 101 -12.82 0.59 -4.40
C SER A 101 -11.98 -0.40 -5.18
N ASP A 102 -11.87 -0.24 -6.51
CA ASP A 102 -11.00 -1.06 -7.36
C ASP A 102 -9.52 -0.88 -6.96
N SER A 103 -9.06 0.36 -6.77
CA SER A 103 -7.68 0.64 -6.35
C SER A 103 -7.34 0.02 -4.98
N LYS A 104 -8.29 0.05 -4.04
CA LYS A 104 -8.12 -0.55 -2.72
C LYS A 104 -8.19 -2.07 -2.78
N LEU A 105 -8.95 -2.66 -3.70
CA LEU A 105 -8.87 -4.09 -3.98
C LEU A 105 -7.48 -4.45 -4.52
N TYR A 106 -6.97 -3.74 -5.52
CA TYR A 106 -5.68 -4.05 -6.13
C TYR A 106 -4.52 -3.92 -5.13
N VAL A 107 -4.47 -2.87 -4.31
CA VAL A 107 -3.41 -2.75 -3.29
C VAL A 107 -3.49 -3.85 -2.22
N THR A 108 -4.71 -4.33 -1.90
CA THR A 108 -4.89 -5.46 -0.97
C THR A 108 -4.41 -6.78 -1.58
N VAL A 109 -4.71 -7.00 -2.86
CA VAL A 109 -4.21 -8.15 -3.62
C VAL A 109 -2.69 -8.09 -3.75
N LEU A 110 -2.12 -6.90 -3.97
CA LEU A 110 -0.66 -6.69 -3.98
C LEU A 110 -0.03 -7.09 -2.65
N ALA A 111 -0.58 -6.64 -1.51
CA ALA A 111 -0.08 -7.02 -0.19
C ALA A 111 -0.07 -8.55 0.02
N ALA A 112 -1.15 -9.23 -0.40
CA ALA A 112 -1.23 -10.69 -0.34
C ALA A 112 -0.28 -11.39 -1.31
N ALA A 113 -0.09 -10.85 -2.52
CA ALA A 113 0.86 -11.36 -3.49
C ALA A 113 2.30 -11.28 -2.96
N VAL A 114 2.68 -10.14 -2.36
CA VAL A 114 4.00 -9.95 -1.74
C VAL A 114 4.19 -10.93 -0.58
N ALA A 115 3.19 -11.12 0.28
CA ALA A 115 3.27 -12.11 1.36
C ALA A 115 3.54 -13.54 0.86
N ARG A 116 3.02 -13.89 -0.32
CA ARG A 116 3.25 -15.19 -0.97
C ARG A 116 4.61 -15.27 -1.64
N LEU A 117 5.04 -14.20 -2.31
CA LEU A 117 6.28 -14.15 -3.09
C LEU A 117 7.52 -14.01 -2.20
N TRP A 118 7.41 -13.26 -1.10
CA TRP A 118 8.49 -12.99 -0.13
C TRP A 118 8.12 -13.55 1.24
N PRO A 119 8.22 -14.87 1.46
CA PRO A 119 7.80 -15.52 2.70
C PRO A 119 8.60 -15.08 3.94
N GLU A 120 9.77 -14.48 3.76
CA GLU A 120 10.60 -13.89 4.82
C GLU A 120 10.21 -12.45 5.20
N VAL A 121 9.32 -11.82 4.42
CA VAL A 121 8.81 -10.45 4.67
C VAL A 121 7.39 -10.50 5.21
N LEU A 122 7.14 -9.77 6.29
CA LEU A 122 5.80 -9.62 6.84
C LEU A 122 5.03 -8.57 6.04
N SER A 123 4.15 -9.00 5.14
CA SER A 123 3.35 -8.14 4.27
C SER A 123 1.88 -8.19 4.65
N ASN A 124 1.28 -7.04 5.00
CA ASN A 124 -0.10 -6.96 5.46
C ASN A 124 -0.83 -5.76 4.87
N ALA A 125 -2.13 -5.91 4.66
CA ALA A 125 -3.03 -4.81 4.30
C ALA A 125 -3.78 -4.31 5.54
N VAL A 126 -4.00 -3.00 5.62
CA VAL A 126 -4.68 -2.35 6.76
C VAL A 126 -5.81 -1.47 6.25
N ASP A 127 -6.99 -1.66 6.81
CA ASP A 127 -8.06 -0.68 6.80
C ASP A 127 -7.95 0.18 8.06
N PRO A 128 -7.60 1.47 7.92
CA PRO A 128 -7.44 2.36 9.08
C PRO A 128 -8.77 2.82 9.67
N GLY A 129 -9.92 2.41 9.12
CA GLY A 129 -11.22 2.95 9.50
C GLY A 129 -11.51 4.31 8.86
N TRP A 130 -12.70 4.84 9.12
CA TRP A 130 -13.14 6.14 8.62
C TRP A 130 -12.82 7.23 9.64
N VAL A 131 -11.60 7.73 9.57
CA VAL A 131 -11.07 8.78 10.46
C VAL A 131 -11.13 10.19 9.86
N PRO A 132 -11.24 11.25 10.69
CA PRO A 132 -11.42 12.62 10.23
C PRO A 132 -10.12 13.23 9.70
N THR A 133 -9.77 12.86 8.48
CA THR A 133 -8.65 13.42 7.69
C THR A 133 -9.20 14.31 6.57
N LYS A 134 -8.32 14.98 5.80
CA LYS A 134 -8.75 15.68 4.56
C LYS A 134 -9.52 14.74 3.61
N MET A 135 -9.18 13.46 3.60
CA MET A 135 -9.85 12.43 2.80
C MET A 135 -11.13 11.91 3.46
N GLY A 136 -11.13 11.70 4.77
CA GLY A 136 -12.30 11.19 5.50
C GLY A 136 -13.39 12.23 5.73
N GLY A 137 -13.05 13.53 5.69
CA GLY A 137 -13.98 14.61 5.98
C GLY A 137 -14.26 14.76 7.49
N PRO A 138 -14.89 15.87 7.91
CA PRO A 138 -15.08 16.19 9.32
C PRO A 138 -16.13 15.33 10.03
N GLY A 139 -16.99 14.61 9.27
CA GLY A 139 -18.04 13.75 9.81
C GLY A 139 -17.65 12.28 9.98
N ALA A 140 -16.36 11.97 9.85
CA ALA A 140 -15.85 10.62 9.96
C ALA A 140 -16.01 10.12 11.42
N PRO A 141 -16.63 8.94 11.65
CA PRO A 141 -17.08 8.49 12.97
C PRO A 141 -15.96 7.96 13.85
N ASP A 142 -14.82 7.55 13.26
CA ASP A 142 -13.73 6.93 14.00
C ASP A 142 -12.76 7.98 14.55
N ASP A 143 -12.18 7.69 15.72
CA ASP A 143 -11.17 8.56 16.33
C ASP A 143 -9.89 8.56 15.46
N LEU A 144 -9.40 9.76 15.12
CA LEU A 144 -8.14 9.94 14.38
C LEU A 144 -6.96 9.20 15.01
N ARG A 145 -6.98 9.06 16.35
CA ARG A 145 -5.96 8.32 17.09
C ARG A 145 -5.99 6.83 16.76
N LEU A 146 -7.15 6.24 16.48
CA LEU A 146 -7.27 4.83 16.14
C LEU A 146 -6.76 4.53 14.72
N GLY A 147 -6.87 5.50 13.81
CA GLY A 147 -6.52 5.31 12.39
C GLY A 147 -5.05 5.05 12.08
N HIS A 148 -4.16 5.18 13.07
CA HIS A 148 -2.73 4.85 12.90
C HIS A 148 -2.21 3.66 13.71
N LEU A 149 -2.99 3.17 14.68
CA LEU A 149 -2.49 2.18 15.64
C LEU A 149 -2.17 0.84 15.00
N THR A 150 -2.97 0.41 14.03
CA THR A 150 -2.78 -0.92 13.41
C THR A 150 -1.48 -0.97 12.61
N GLN A 151 -1.20 0.05 11.78
CA GLN A 151 0.02 0.10 10.98
C GLN A 151 1.27 0.35 11.83
N GLU A 152 1.18 1.16 12.89
CA GLU A 152 2.27 1.35 13.85
C GLU A 152 2.59 0.03 14.56
N TRP A 153 1.56 -0.65 15.08
CA TRP A 153 1.70 -1.94 15.76
C TRP A 153 2.28 -3.01 14.84
N LEU A 154 1.79 -3.14 13.60
CA LEU A 154 2.35 -4.06 12.61
C LEU A 154 3.82 -3.74 12.27
N ALA A 155 4.20 -2.46 12.24
CA ALA A 155 5.54 -2.03 11.89
C ALA A 155 6.56 -2.25 13.02
N THR A 156 6.14 -2.17 14.28
CA THR A 156 7.05 -2.03 15.43
C THR A 156 6.92 -3.12 16.50
N SER A 157 5.80 -3.84 16.55
CA SER A 157 5.55 -4.83 17.61
C SER A 157 6.20 -6.19 17.33
N ASP A 158 6.59 -6.85 18.42
CA ASP A 158 6.99 -8.26 18.46
C ASP A 158 5.85 -9.17 18.94
N ASP A 159 4.62 -8.63 19.08
CA ASP A 159 3.44 -9.43 19.34
C ASP A 159 3.27 -10.53 18.28
N ARG A 160 2.93 -11.73 18.72
CA ARG A 160 2.80 -12.91 17.85
C ARG A 160 1.84 -12.67 16.68
N GLU A 161 0.82 -11.85 16.89
CA GLU A 161 -0.15 -11.51 15.85
C GLU A 161 0.40 -10.51 14.83
N ALA A 162 1.25 -9.56 15.25
CA ALA A 162 1.95 -8.63 14.37
C ALA A 162 3.06 -9.31 13.54
N LEU A 163 3.60 -10.43 14.04
CA LEU A 163 4.62 -11.24 13.37
C LEU A 163 4.03 -12.22 12.34
N THR A 164 2.98 -11.81 11.63
CA THR A 164 2.35 -12.63 10.58
C THR A 164 2.27 -11.90 9.25
N SER A 165 2.01 -12.65 8.19
CA SER A 165 1.98 -12.14 6.81
C SER A 165 0.68 -12.57 6.11
N GLY A 166 0.26 -11.81 5.10
CA GLY A 166 -0.95 -12.06 4.31
C GLY A 166 -2.26 -11.67 5.00
N GLY A 167 -2.21 -10.93 6.12
CA GLY A 167 -3.38 -10.46 6.84
C GLY A 167 -4.00 -9.21 6.24
N TYR A 168 -5.34 -9.13 6.33
CA TYR A 168 -6.08 -7.88 6.20
C TYR A 168 -6.57 -7.49 7.59
N TRP A 169 -6.18 -6.31 8.05
CA TRP A 169 -6.35 -5.88 9.42
C TRP A 169 -7.24 -4.64 9.52
N HIS A 170 -8.04 -4.59 10.57
CA HIS A 170 -8.84 -3.45 10.95
C HIS A 170 -8.86 -3.38 12.48
N HIS A 171 -8.43 -2.25 13.04
CA HIS A 171 -8.31 -2.04 14.49
C HIS A 171 -7.62 -3.21 15.23
N GLN A 172 -6.44 -3.62 14.75
CA GLN A 172 -5.64 -4.74 15.28
C GLN A 172 -6.34 -6.11 15.26
N HIS A 173 -7.47 -6.25 14.58
CA HIS A 173 -8.15 -7.52 14.35
C HIS A 173 -8.00 -7.95 12.89
N ARG A 174 -7.77 -9.25 12.66
CA ARG A 174 -7.81 -9.81 11.31
C ARG A 174 -9.26 -9.94 10.85
N GLU A 175 -9.51 -9.49 9.64
CA GLU A 175 -10.78 -9.66 8.97
C GLU A 175 -10.61 -10.41 7.65
N LYS A 176 -11.73 -10.97 7.17
CA LYS A 176 -11.77 -11.55 5.83
C LYS A 176 -11.84 -10.42 4.79
N ALA A 177 -10.89 -10.44 3.86
CA ALA A 177 -10.87 -9.54 2.72
C ALA A 177 -11.76 -10.05 1.58
N HIS A 178 -11.87 -9.25 0.51
CA HIS A 178 -12.50 -9.66 -0.74
C HIS A 178 -11.90 -10.99 -1.26
N ALA A 179 -12.72 -11.88 -1.82
CA ALA A 179 -12.29 -13.24 -2.19
C ALA A 179 -11.09 -13.27 -3.16
N ALA A 180 -11.02 -12.32 -4.09
CA ALA A 180 -9.91 -12.19 -5.05
C ALA A 180 -8.55 -11.93 -4.39
N VAL A 181 -8.50 -11.47 -3.14
CA VAL A 181 -7.25 -11.31 -2.37
C VAL A 181 -6.58 -12.66 -2.13
N TYR A 182 -7.35 -13.74 -2.05
CA TYR A 182 -6.85 -15.10 -1.85
C TYR A 182 -6.70 -15.89 -3.16
N ASP A 183 -7.05 -15.29 -4.30
CA ASP A 183 -6.91 -15.91 -5.61
C ASP A 183 -5.48 -15.75 -6.13
N HIS A 184 -4.72 -16.83 -6.06
CA HIS A 184 -3.33 -16.87 -6.50
C HIS A 184 -3.15 -16.53 -7.99
N ARG A 185 -4.14 -16.83 -8.84
CA ARG A 185 -4.08 -16.48 -10.25
C ARG A 185 -4.23 -14.97 -10.40
N PHE A 186 -5.21 -14.37 -9.74
CA PHE A 186 -5.43 -12.93 -9.80
C PHE A 186 -4.27 -12.13 -9.21
N GLN A 187 -3.67 -12.60 -8.11
CA GLN A 187 -2.43 -12.05 -7.56
C GLN A 187 -1.30 -12.02 -8.61
N SER A 188 -1.07 -13.14 -9.30
CA SER A 188 -0.03 -13.24 -10.32
C SER A 188 -0.33 -12.36 -11.55
N GLU A 189 -1.59 -12.31 -11.99
CA GLU A 189 -2.01 -11.43 -13.09
C GLU A 189 -1.79 -9.96 -12.75
N LEU A 190 -2.14 -9.52 -11.53
CA LEU A 190 -1.91 -8.14 -11.06
C LEU A 190 -0.41 -7.80 -11.05
N VAL A 191 0.41 -8.65 -10.42
CA VAL A 191 1.87 -8.43 -10.36
C VAL A 191 2.48 -8.37 -11.75
N ASN A 192 2.05 -9.25 -12.68
CA ASN A 192 2.56 -9.24 -14.06
C ASN A 192 2.16 -7.99 -14.84
N HIS A 193 0.93 -7.50 -14.65
CA HIS A 193 0.46 -6.25 -15.25
C HIS A 193 1.29 -5.05 -14.75
N LEU A 194 1.50 -4.97 -13.44
CA LEU A 194 2.31 -3.91 -12.83
C LEU A 194 3.77 -4.01 -13.27
N ALA A 195 4.33 -5.21 -13.31
CA ALA A 195 5.69 -5.45 -13.79
C ALA A 195 5.87 -5.01 -15.25
N SER A 196 4.91 -5.35 -16.10
CA SER A 196 4.96 -4.98 -17.53
C SER A 196 4.83 -3.47 -17.73
N PHE A 197 4.01 -2.79 -16.93
CA PHE A 197 3.84 -1.34 -17.00
C PHE A 197 5.06 -0.58 -16.48
N THR A 198 5.60 -1.02 -15.35
CA THR A 198 6.68 -0.32 -14.64
C THR A 198 8.07 -0.68 -15.14
N GLY A 199 8.24 -1.88 -15.69
CA GLY A 199 9.55 -2.45 -16.01
C GLY A 199 10.25 -3.13 -14.84
N GLU A 200 9.67 -3.12 -13.63
CA GLU A 200 10.25 -3.74 -12.44
C GLU A 200 9.62 -5.09 -12.14
N ARG A 201 10.35 -5.98 -11.46
CA ARG A 201 9.83 -7.28 -11.01
C ARG A 201 9.94 -7.37 -9.49
N LEU A 202 9.04 -8.15 -8.90
CA LEU A 202 9.15 -8.58 -7.51
C LEU A 202 9.92 -9.90 -7.51
N ASP A 203 11.23 -9.79 -7.34
CA ASP A 203 12.19 -10.91 -7.30
C ASP A 203 12.29 -11.52 -5.91
#